data_AF-A0A502CB55-F1
#
_entry.id   AF-A0A502CB55-F1
#
_cell.length_a   1.000
_cell.length_b   1.000
_cell.length_c   1.000
_cell.angle_alpha   90.00
_cell.angle_beta   90.00
_cell.angle_gamma   90.00
#
_symmetry.space_group_name_H-M   'P 1'
#
loop_
_entity.id
_entity.type
_entity.pdbx_description
1 polymer ?
#
loop_
_entity_poly.entity_id
_entity_poly.type
_entity_poly.pdbx_seq_one_letter_code
_entity_poly.pdbx_strand_id
1 'polypeptide(L)'
;MAAPSAASDLIWLLGQPHLNDYLRFVETKVIGGDTIAVGALVEEWRRANDCYYDLESQEAGLADTIGVVAIEPSLASRAAAVMATSAFRETFNGLPASIAKVELDKLVVAQIHVEHGHRFEDVAARGLRDDAVALFDLCLPIDAALPEVTIARLGEHHYRFSSPSTDLRAHKLRLLPPLPIGDTGDFGPWAAMLGLGIGYSANLLSGVRSGSRILLQNGYHRAYALRAMGVTHAYCVIEEVTRKDELAMIASSRVTDDPEFYFAAKRPPLLRDFFDPIFAKRLAVLPIVNEIEVTVNVTETMATRRR
;
A
#
# COMPACT_ATOMS: atom_id res chain seq x y z
N MET A 1 -27.05 0.57 21.97
CA MET A 1 -25.81 0.12 21.32
C MET A 1 -26.14 -0.13 19.86
N ALA A 2 -25.65 0.71 18.96
CA ALA A 2 -25.80 0.46 17.53
C ALA A 2 -25.05 -0.83 17.18
N ALA A 3 -25.65 -1.69 16.35
CA ALA A 3 -24.99 -2.87 15.82
C ALA A 3 -23.67 -2.44 15.14
N PRO A 4 -22.56 -3.18 15.32
CA PRO A 4 -21.33 -2.86 14.60
C PRO A 4 -21.63 -2.83 13.09
N SER A 5 -21.22 -1.74 12.45
CA SER A 5 -21.31 -1.55 11.00
C SER A 5 -20.64 -2.72 10.27
N ALA A 6 -21.22 -3.13 9.16
CA ALA A 6 -20.91 -4.33 8.36
C ALA A 6 -19.46 -4.84 8.45
N ALA A 7 -19.31 -6.13 8.75
CA ALA A 7 -18.04 -6.84 8.68
C ALA A 7 -17.42 -6.70 7.28
N SER A 8 -16.11 -6.48 7.23
CA SER A 8 -15.34 -6.55 5.98
C SER A 8 -14.71 -7.94 5.86
N ASP A 9 -14.59 -8.45 4.64
CA ASP A 9 -13.81 -9.66 4.38
C ASP A 9 -12.39 -9.31 3.97
N LEU A 10 -11.41 -10.00 4.55
CA LEU A 10 -10.01 -9.96 4.11
C LEU A 10 -9.59 -11.32 3.59
N ILE A 11 -8.71 -11.34 2.59
CA ILE A 11 -7.89 -12.50 2.28
C ILE A 11 -6.54 -12.30 2.96
N TRP A 12 -6.13 -13.28 3.76
CA TRP A 12 -4.87 -13.33 4.47
C TRP A 12 -3.96 -14.42 3.88
N LEU A 13 -2.68 -14.11 3.65
CA LEU A 13 -1.65 -15.08 3.25
C LEU A 13 -1.09 -15.80 4.47
N LEU A 14 -1.22 -17.12 4.49
CA LEU A 14 -0.64 -18.03 5.47
C LEU A 14 0.79 -18.40 5.08
N GLY A 15 1.54 -18.94 6.05
CA GLY A 15 2.88 -19.50 5.83
C GLY A 15 4.02 -18.49 5.67
N GLN A 16 3.76 -17.24 5.29
CA GLN A 16 4.78 -16.20 5.05
C GLN A 16 4.35 -14.79 5.55
N PRO A 17 3.64 -14.71 6.69
CA PRO A 17 4.14 -13.90 7.81
C PRO A 17 4.57 -14.79 8.97
N HIS A 18 5.31 -14.23 9.93
CA HIS A 18 5.61 -14.92 11.19
C HIS A 18 4.30 -15.38 11.86
N LEU A 19 4.27 -16.62 12.37
CA LEU A 19 3.10 -17.20 13.03
C LEU A 19 2.48 -16.26 14.08
N ASN A 20 3.30 -15.53 14.83
CA ASN A 20 2.83 -14.57 15.84
C ASN A 20 1.99 -13.44 15.24
N ASP A 21 2.32 -12.95 14.05
CA ASP A 21 1.52 -11.92 13.36
C ASP A 21 0.15 -12.47 13.00
N TYR A 22 0.10 -13.71 12.53
CA TYR A 22 -1.14 -14.38 12.20
C TYR A 22 -2.04 -14.59 13.43
N LEU A 23 -1.49 -15.16 14.51
CA LEU A 23 -2.23 -15.41 15.74
C LEU A 23 -2.78 -14.11 16.34
N ARG A 24 -1.93 -13.09 16.46
CA ARG A 24 -2.33 -11.77 16.97
C ARG A 24 -3.39 -11.11 16.10
N PHE A 25 -3.28 -11.26 14.77
CA PHE A 25 -4.28 -10.70 13.87
C PHE A 25 -5.64 -11.36 14.06
N VAL A 26 -5.69 -12.69 14.13
CA VAL A 26 -6.94 -13.43 14.36
C VAL A 26 -7.56 -13.03 15.69
N GLU A 27 -6.78 -13.05 16.77
CA GLU A 27 -7.26 -12.69 18.11
C GLU A 27 -7.85 -11.28 18.17
N THR A 28 -7.22 -10.30 17.53
CA THR A 28 -7.55 -8.88 17.73
C THR A 28 -8.46 -8.27 16.67
N LYS A 29 -8.51 -8.85 15.47
CA LYS A 29 -9.21 -8.25 14.31
C LYS A 29 -10.31 -9.12 13.72
N VAL A 30 -10.26 -10.45 13.91
CA VAL A 30 -11.24 -11.36 13.33
C VAL A 30 -12.46 -11.49 14.25
N ILE A 31 -13.65 -11.45 13.67
CA ILE A 31 -14.90 -11.59 14.41
C ILE A 31 -14.95 -12.99 15.02
N GLY A 32 -14.99 -13.06 16.35
CA GLY A 32 -14.95 -14.32 17.11
C GLY A 32 -13.59 -15.03 17.08
N GLY A 33 -12.52 -14.35 16.64
CA GLY A 33 -11.17 -14.92 16.53
C GLY A 33 -10.58 -15.38 17.86
N ASP A 34 -10.97 -14.74 18.96
CA ASP A 34 -10.60 -15.08 20.35
C ASP A 34 -11.15 -16.44 20.80
N THR A 35 -12.18 -16.95 20.13
CA THR A 35 -12.77 -18.27 20.42
C THR A 35 -12.16 -19.42 19.62
N ILE A 36 -11.32 -19.10 18.62
CA ILE A 36 -10.71 -20.12 17.75
C ILE A 36 -9.55 -20.80 18.49
N ALA A 37 -9.54 -22.13 18.49
CA ALA A 37 -8.46 -22.88 19.11
C ALA A 37 -7.11 -22.57 18.46
N VAL A 38 -6.16 -22.03 19.24
CA VAL A 38 -4.81 -21.66 18.78
C VAL A 38 -4.13 -22.83 18.05
N GLY A 39 -4.28 -24.06 18.55
CA GLY A 39 -3.71 -25.25 17.90
C GLY A 39 -4.19 -25.45 16.46
N ALA A 40 -5.45 -25.11 16.15
CA ALA A 40 -5.98 -25.18 14.79
C ALA A 40 -5.35 -24.11 13.88
N LEU A 41 -5.18 -22.88 14.40
CA LEU A 41 -4.53 -21.78 13.68
C LEU A 41 -3.05 -22.07 13.37
N VAL A 42 -2.34 -22.69 14.33
CA VAL A 42 -0.95 -23.11 14.14
C VAL A 42 -0.85 -24.21 13.08
N GLU A 43 -1.76 -25.19 13.09
CA GLU A 43 -1.75 -26.30 12.15
C GLU A 43 -1.94 -25.83 10.70
N GLU A 44 -2.93 -24.97 10.45
CA GLU A 44 -3.16 -24.45 9.09
C GLU A 44 -2.00 -23.57 8.61
N TRP A 45 -1.40 -22.76 9.50
CA TRP A 45 -0.24 -21.95 9.17
C TRP A 45 0.96 -22.83 8.83
N ARG A 46 1.19 -23.90 9.62
CA ARG A 46 2.28 -24.86 9.38
C ARG A 46 2.10 -25.55 8.04
N ARG A 47 0.91 -26.05 7.73
CA ARG A 47 0.62 -26.69 6.45
C ARG A 47 0.91 -25.77 5.26
N ALA A 48 0.54 -24.49 5.36
CA ALA A 48 0.86 -23.50 4.34
C ALA A 48 2.38 -23.25 4.24
N ASN A 49 3.07 -23.15 5.38
CA ASN A 49 4.52 -22.98 5.44
C ASN A 49 5.28 -24.19 4.85
N ASP A 50 4.84 -25.41 5.15
CA ASP A 50 5.39 -26.66 4.58
C ASP A 50 5.28 -26.66 3.05
N CYS A 51 4.13 -26.23 2.51
CA CYS A 51 3.97 -26.09 1.06
C CYS A 51 4.91 -25.04 0.45
N TYR A 52 5.23 -23.95 1.16
CA TYR A 52 6.21 -22.99 0.67
C TYR A 52 7.61 -23.60 0.51
N TYR A 53 8.03 -24.52 1.39
CA TYR A 53 9.30 -25.24 1.23
C TYR A 53 9.34 -26.10 -0.04
N ASP A 54 8.23 -26.74 -0.38
CA ASP A 54 8.12 -27.49 -1.64
C ASP A 54 8.21 -26.55 -2.85
N LEU A 55 7.52 -25.41 -2.80
CA LEU A 55 7.54 -24.40 -3.87
C LEU A 55 8.91 -23.73 -4.04
N GLU A 56 9.71 -23.57 -2.98
CA GLU A 56 11.08 -23.06 -3.09
C GLU A 56 11.96 -23.92 -4.01
N SER A 57 11.63 -25.21 -4.14
CA SER A 57 12.33 -26.13 -5.05
C SER A 57 11.67 -26.19 -6.42
N GLN A 58 10.34 -26.29 -6.47
CA GLN A 58 9.59 -26.48 -7.72
C GLN A 58 9.50 -25.21 -8.57
N GLU A 59 9.51 -24.04 -7.93
CA GLU A 59 9.27 -22.74 -8.54
C GLU A 59 10.45 -21.78 -8.32
N ALA A 60 11.63 -22.33 -8.09
CA ALA A 60 12.85 -21.56 -7.88
C ALA A 60 13.07 -20.58 -9.04
N GLY A 61 13.17 -19.30 -8.72
CA GLY A 61 13.40 -18.22 -9.69
C GLY A 61 12.17 -17.83 -10.51
N LEU A 62 10.96 -18.29 -10.15
CA LEU A 62 9.75 -17.94 -10.89
C LEU A 62 9.53 -16.42 -10.96
N ALA A 63 9.76 -15.70 -9.85
CA ALA A 63 9.66 -14.25 -9.79
C ALA A 63 10.63 -13.54 -10.77
N ASP A 64 11.77 -14.17 -11.07
CA ASP A 64 12.78 -13.63 -11.99
C ASP A 64 12.34 -13.70 -13.46
N THR A 65 11.23 -14.39 -13.75
CA THR A 65 10.67 -14.58 -15.09
C THR A 65 9.44 -13.71 -15.36
N ILE A 66 9.21 -12.67 -14.56
CA ILE A 66 8.08 -11.76 -14.71
C ILE A 66 8.07 -11.11 -16.10
N GLY A 67 6.92 -11.21 -16.78
CA GLY A 67 6.69 -10.53 -18.04
C GLY A 67 6.56 -9.02 -17.85
N VAL A 68 7.38 -8.25 -18.58
CA VAL A 68 7.27 -6.78 -18.65
C VAL A 68 7.18 -6.38 -20.12
N VAL A 69 6.07 -5.76 -20.49
CA VAL A 69 5.77 -5.33 -21.86
C VAL A 69 5.73 -3.80 -21.89
N ALA A 70 6.37 -3.20 -22.89
CA ALA A 70 6.28 -1.76 -23.10
C ALA A 70 4.83 -1.33 -23.35
N ILE A 71 4.51 -0.10 -22.97
CA ILE A 71 3.18 0.46 -23.23
C ILE A 71 2.91 0.51 -24.73
N GLU A 72 1.69 0.19 -25.11
CA GLU A 72 1.19 0.27 -26.47
C GLU A 72 1.27 1.73 -26.98
N PRO A 73 1.72 2.00 -28.22
CA PRO A 73 1.85 3.36 -28.74
C PRO A 73 0.57 4.21 -28.64
N SER A 74 -0.60 3.58 -28.68
CA SER A 74 -1.90 4.23 -28.52
C SER A 74 -2.12 4.85 -27.13
N LEU A 75 -1.40 4.39 -26.10
CA LEU A 75 -1.48 4.88 -24.72
C LEU A 75 -0.35 5.83 -24.35
N ALA A 76 0.59 6.12 -25.26
CA ALA A 76 1.75 6.96 -24.98
C ALA A 76 1.37 8.36 -24.48
N SER A 77 0.34 8.98 -25.06
CA SER A 77 -0.16 10.29 -24.61
C SER A 77 -0.75 10.25 -23.20
N ARG A 78 -1.45 9.17 -22.84
CA ARG A 78 -1.99 8.96 -21.48
C ARG A 78 -0.89 8.73 -20.47
N ALA A 79 0.11 7.93 -20.81
CA ALA A 79 1.30 7.73 -19.98
C ALA A 79 2.03 9.06 -19.72
N ALA A 80 2.24 9.86 -20.76
CA ALA A 80 2.83 11.19 -20.63
C ALA A 80 1.98 12.11 -19.73
N ALA A 81 0.65 12.04 -19.85
CA ALA A 81 -0.25 12.83 -19.00
C ALA A 81 -0.14 12.43 -17.51
N VAL A 82 -0.11 11.13 -17.20
CA VAL A 82 0.12 10.63 -15.82
C VAL A 82 1.46 11.14 -15.28
N MET A 83 2.54 10.99 -16.05
CA MET A 83 3.89 11.43 -15.66
C MET A 83 4.00 12.96 -15.50
N ALA A 84 3.13 13.72 -16.17
CA ALA A 84 3.04 15.17 -16.07
C ALA A 84 2.19 15.67 -14.88
N THR A 85 1.62 14.79 -14.05
CA THR A 85 0.92 15.21 -12.82
C THR A 85 1.90 15.61 -11.72
N SER A 86 1.51 16.51 -10.81
CA SER A 86 2.29 16.81 -9.60
C SER A 86 2.40 15.58 -8.71
N ALA A 87 1.31 14.83 -8.54
CA ALA A 87 1.28 13.60 -7.75
C ALA A 87 2.33 12.58 -8.22
N PHE A 88 2.47 12.36 -9.54
CA PHE A 88 3.52 11.49 -10.07
C PHE A 88 4.91 12.08 -9.80
N ARG A 89 5.17 13.32 -10.19
CA ARG A 89 6.49 13.94 -10.02
C ARG A 89 6.94 14.02 -8.57
N GLU A 90 6.03 14.23 -7.63
CA GLU A 90 6.37 14.33 -6.21
C GLU A 90 6.59 12.96 -5.56
N THR A 91 5.86 11.95 -6.02
CA THR A 91 5.98 10.57 -5.52
C THR A 91 7.22 9.87 -6.10
N PHE A 92 7.50 10.06 -7.39
CA PHE A 92 8.53 9.35 -8.16
C PHE A 92 9.70 10.27 -8.57
N ASN A 93 10.18 11.14 -7.67
CA ASN A 93 11.33 12.04 -7.94
C ASN A 93 12.70 11.50 -7.49
N GLY A 94 12.74 10.43 -6.72
CA GLY A 94 13.98 9.94 -6.11
C GLY A 94 14.82 9.11 -7.08
N LEU A 95 14.18 8.34 -7.95
CA LEU A 95 14.79 7.30 -8.78
C LEU A 95 14.17 7.28 -10.18
N PRO A 96 14.84 6.65 -11.18
CA PRO A 96 14.26 6.47 -12.50
C PRO A 96 12.94 5.70 -12.42
N ALA A 97 11.87 6.30 -12.95
CA ALA A 97 10.55 5.71 -13.01
C ALA A 97 10.06 5.61 -14.45
N SER A 98 9.43 4.49 -14.79
CA SER A 98 8.79 4.25 -16.09
C SER A 98 7.40 3.66 -15.92
N ILE A 99 6.57 3.71 -16.96
CA ILE A 99 5.30 2.98 -16.96
C ILE A 99 5.45 1.81 -17.94
N ALA A 100 5.01 0.62 -17.51
CA ALA A 100 4.99 -0.58 -18.34
C ALA A 100 3.81 -1.48 -17.96
N LYS A 101 3.56 -2.50 -18.78
CA LYS A 101 2.54 -3.51 -18.52
C LYS A 101 3.20 -4.74 -17.91
N VAL A 102 2.85 -5.10 -16.68
CA VAL A 102 3.51 -6.15 -15.89
C VAL A 102 2.60 -7.36 -15.68
N GLU A 103 3.16 -8.57 -15.73
CA GLU A 103 2.47 -9.81 -15.41
C GLU A 103 2.08 -9.84 -13.92
N LEU A 104 0.78 -10.01 -13.64
CA LEU A 104 0.24 -9.94 -12.29
C LEU A 104 0.69 -11.12 -11.42
N ASP A 105 0.66 -12.35 -11.96
CA ASP A 105 0.92 -13.59 -11.21
C ASP A 105 2.28 -13.62 -10.51
N LYS A 106 3.28 -12.96 -11.11
CA LYS A 106 4.67 -13.00 -10.67
C LYS A 106 5.12 -11.73 -9.96
N LEU A 107 4.21 -10.79 -9.68
CA LEU A 107 4.50 -9.67 -8.81
C LEU A 107 4.81 -10.17 -7.40
N VAL A 108 5.94 -9.73 -6.83
CA VAL A 108 6.28 -10.01 -5.44
C VAL A 108 5.41 -9.14 -4.52
N VAL A 109 4.91 -9.71 -3.43
CA VAL A 109 4.03 -9.02 -2.48
C VAL A 109 4.63 -8.99 -1.07
N ALA A 110 4.62 -7.81 -0.44
CA ALA A 110 5.02 -7.64 0.97
C ALA A 110 3.81 -7.40 1.89
N GLN A 111 2.68 -6.97 1.34
CA GLN A 111 1.42 -6.91 2.06
C GLN A 111 0.83 -8.32 2.16
N ILE A 112 0.54 -8.76 3.40
CA ILE A 112 0.12 -10.12 3.73
C ILE A 112 -1.41 -10.30 3.73
N HIS A 113 -2.17 -9.22 3.52
CA HIS A 113 -3.62 -9.28 3.43
C HIS A 113 -4.16 -8.26 2.42
N VAL A 114 -5.29 -8.58 1.79
CA VAL A 114 -6.03 -7.67 0.91
C VAL A 114 -7.51 -7.73 1.25
N GLU A 115 -8.20 -6.61 1.11
CA GLU A 115 -9.65 -6.57 1.28
C GLU A 115 -10.35 -7.28 0.13
N HIS A 116 -11.24 -8.19 0.51
CA HIS A 116 -12.14 -8.89 -0.37
C HIS A 116 -13.43 -8.07 -0.50
N GLY A 117 -13.78 -7.67 -1.71
CA GLY A 117 -15.04 -6.95 -1.99
C GLY A 117 -14.96 -5.42 -2.02
N HIS A 118 -13.77 -4.81 -1.86
CA HIS A 118 -13.66 -3.35 -1.96
C HIS A 118 -13.82 -2.86 -3.41
N ARG A 119 -14.96 -2.24 -3.75
CA ARG A 119 -15.23 -1.50 -5.02
C ARG A 119 -14.94 -2.26 -6.34
N PHE A 120 -14.92 -3.59 -6.35
CA PHE A 120 -14.67 -4.36 -7.58
C PHE A 120 -15.93 -4.66 -8.40
N GLU A 121 -17.11 -4.39 -7.85
CA GLU A 121 -18.38 -4.44 -8.60
C GLU A 121 -18.35 -3.44 -9.77
N ASP A 122 -17.79 -2.24 -9.56
CA ASP A 122 -17.59 -1.21 -10.60
C ASP A 122 -16.59 -1.65 -11.69
N VAL A 123 -15.72 -2.60 -11.36
CA VAL A 123 -14.62 -3.08 -12.19
C VAL A 123 -15.07 -4.28 -13.03
N ALA A 124 -15.83 -5.20 -12.43
CA ALA A 124 -16.45 -6.34 -13.11
C ALA A 124 -17.42 -5.90 -14.23
N ALA A 125 -18.07 -4.74 -14.07
CA ALA A 125 -18.98 -4.18 -15.07
C ALA A 125 -18.29 -3.69 -16.37
N ARG A 126 -16.96 -3.52 -16.40
CA ARG A 126 -16.25 -2.75 -17.43
C ARG A 126 -15.59 -3.53 -18.57
N GLY A 127 -15.67 -4.87 -18.61
CA GLY A 127 -15.06 -5.65 -19.71
C GLY A 127 -13.55 -5.39 -19.91
N LEU A 128 -12.82 -5.13 -18.82
CA LEU A 128 -11.47 -4.54 -18.81
C LEU A 128 -10.38 -5.38 -19.49
N ARG A 129 -10.63 -6.68 -19.69
CA ARG A 129 -9.67 -7.56 -20.34
C ARG A 129 -9.35 -7.12 -21.77
N ASP A 130 -10.35 -6.59 -22.47
CA ASP A 130 -10.25 -6.24 -23.89
C ASP A 130 -10.16 -4.72 -24.11
N ASP A 131 -10.38 -3.90 -23.08
CA ASP A 131 -10.25 -2.45 -23.11
C ASP A 131 -8.95 -1.97 -22.43
N ALA A 132 -7.92 -1.80 -23.24
CA ALA A 132 -6.61 -1.32 -22.81
C ALA A 132 -6.65 0.08 -22.18
N VAL A 133 -7.57 0.96 -22.62
CA VAL A 133 -7.70 2.32 -22.09
C VAL A 133 -8.34 2.28 -20.71
N ALA A 134 -9.45 1.55 -20.57
CA ALA A 134 -10.12 1.42 -19.28
C ALA A 134 -9.23 0.70 -18.25
N LEU A 135 -8.44 -0.30 -18.67
CA LEU A 135 -7.43 -0.94 -17.82
C LEU A 135 -6.33 0.05 -17.41
N PHE A 136 -5.83 0.88 -18.34
CA PHE A 136 -4.83 1.90 -18.05
C PHE A 136 -5.34 2.92 -17.02
N ASP A 137 -6.51 3.50 -17.26
CA ASP A 137 -7.10 4.53 -16.40
C ASP A 137 -7.44 3.97 -15.01
N LEU A 138 -7.82 2.70 -14.93
CA LEU A 138 -8.02 2.01 -13.65
C LEU A 138 -6.70 1.82 -12.91
N CYS A 139 -5.64 1.41 -13.60
CA CYS A 139 -4.34 1.18 -13.00
C CYS A 139 -3.64 2.47 -12.56
N LEU A 140 -3.78 3.54 -13.35
CA LEU A 140 -3.03 4.79 -13.22
C LEU A 140 -3.96 6.01 -13.28
N PRO A 141 -4.88 6.17 -12.31
CA PRO A 141 -5.86 7.25 -12.32
C PRO A 141 -5.19 8.61 -12.08
N ILE A 142 -5.54 9.61 -12.89
CA ILE A 142 -5.11 11.02 -12.69
C ILE A 142 -5.97 11.70 -11.62
N ASP A 143 -7.28 11.41 -11.60
CA ASP A 143 -8.26 12.05 -10.71
C ASP A 143 -9.01 11.03 -9.85
N ALA A 144 -8.26 10.26 -9.05
CA ALA A 144 -8.89 9.31 -8.13
C ALA A 144 -9.64 10.06 -7.02
N ALA A 145 -10.93 9.75 -6.83
CA ALA A 145 -11.69 10.25 -5.69
C ALA A 145 -11.03 9.76 -4.38
N LEU A 146 -10.65 10.70 -3.52
CA LEU A 146 -10.01 10.41 -2.25
C LEU A 146 -11.09 10.09 -1.19
N PRO A 147 -10.88 9.06 -0.35
CA PRO A 147 -11.77 8.78 0.76
C PRO A 147 -11.81 9.96 1.74
N GLU A 148 -12.96 10.19 2.35
CA GLU A 148 -13.13 11.26 3.32
C GLU A 148 -12.20 11.07 4.53
N VAL A 149 -11.63 12.16 5.02
CA VAL A 149 -10.85 12.19 6.27
C VAL A 149 -11.68 12.89 7.33
N THR A 150 -12.03 12.16 8.38
CA THR A 150 -12.67 12.73 9.56
C THR A 150 -11.60 13.33 10.46
N ILE A 151 -11.80 14.57 10.92
CA ILE A 151 -10.86 15.29 11.77
C ILE A 151 -11.52 15.55 13.12
N ALA A 152 -10.84 15.17 14.21
CA ALA A 152 -11.29 15.41 15.57
C ALA A 152 -10.20 16.11 16.39
N ARG A 153 -10.56 17.17 17.12
CA ARG A 153 -9.70 17.79 18.14
C ARG A 153 -9.95 17.08 19.48
N LEU A 154 -8.95 16.39 19.98
CA LEU A 154 -9.03 15.62 21.24
C LEU A 154 -8.57 16.44 22.46
N GLY A 155 -7.82 17.52 22.23
CA GLY A 155 -7.38 18.46 23.24
C GLY A 155 -6.82 19.74 22.63
N GLU A 156 -6.23 20.61 23.45
CA GLU A 156 -5.70 21.90 22.99
C GLU A 156 -4.65 21.73 21.88
N HIS A 157 -3.77 20.75 22.02
CA HIS A 157 -2.68 20.46 21.09
C HIS A 157 -2.72 19.03 20.53
N HIS A 158 -3.87 18.35 20.61
CA HIS A 158 -4.01 16.95 20.22
C HIS A 158 -5.13 16.78 19.20
N TYR A 159 -4.78 16.26 18.03
CA TYR A 159 -5.67 16.09 16.89
C TYR A 159 -5.60 14.66 16.38
N ARG A 160 -6.73 14.16 15.90
CA ARG A 160 -6.86 12.85 15.28
C ARG A 160 -7.48 12.98 13.89
N PHE A 161 -6.90 12.26 12.94
CA PHE A 161 -7.35 12.14 11.57
C PHE A 161 -7.66 10.67 11.30
N SER A 162 -8.86 10.37 10.81
CA SER A 162 -9.32 9.00 10.60
C SER A 162 -9.85 8.84 9.18
N SER A 163 -9.52 7.72 8.53
CA SER A 163 -10.00 7.36 7.19
C SER A 163 -10.23 5.86 7.08
N PRO A 164 -11.23 5.40 6.29
CA PRO A 164 -11.36 3.99 5.96
C PRO A 164 -10.24 3.47 5.04
N SER A 165 -9.42 4.36 4.45
CA SER A 165 -8.31 3.95 3.59
C SER A 165 -7.03 3.71 4.37
N THR A 166 -6.41 2.56 4.09
CA THR A 166 -5.09 2.19 4.60
C THR A 166 -3.96 3.08 4.05
N ASP A 167 -4.23 3.94 3.07
CA ASP A 167 -3.23 4.84 2.46
C ASP A 167 -3.11 6.20 3.17
N LEU A 168 -3.97 6.49 4.15
CA LEU A 168 -3.89 7.73 4.93
C LEU A 168 -2.51 7.85 5.61
N ARG A 169 -1.82 8.97 5.40
CA ARG A 169 -0.46 9.20 5.89
C ARG A 169 -0.20 10.65 6.25
N ALA A 170 0.75 10.85 7.16
CA ALA A 170 1.30 12.16 7.45
C ALA A 170 2.42 12.46 6.45
N HIS A 171 2.38 13.64 5.83
CA HIS A 171 3.43 14.12 4.95
C HIS A 171 4.58 14.73 5.76
N LYS A 172 5.68 15.07 5.08
CA LYS A 172 6.82 15.74 5.74
C LYS A 172 6.39 17.09 6.32
N LEU A 173 6.83 17.36 7.54
CA LEU A 173 6.73 18.66 8.18
C LEU A 173 7.46 19.72 7.32
N ARG A 174 6.83 20.88 7.10
CA ARG A 174 7.42 21.97 6.31
C ARG A 174 7.34 23.28 7.08
N LEU A 175 8.41 24.06 7.02
CA LEU A 175 8.36 25.47 7.37
C LEU A 175 7.71 26.22 6.21
N LEU A 176 6.58 26.84 6.46
CA LEU A 176 5.83 27.61 5.49
C LEU A 176 5.99 29.10 5.79
N PRO A 177 6.01 29.96 4.75
CA PRO A 177 5.86 31.39 4.97
C PRO A 177 4.50 31.66 5.64
N PRO A 178 4.35 32.78 6.35
CA PRO A 178 3.05 33.22 6.84
C PRO A 178 2.04 33.28 5.68
N LEU A 179 1.02 32.42 5.73
CA LEU A 179 -0.09 32.47 4.79
C LEU A 179 -1.18 33.36 5.38
N PRO A 180 -1.94 34.10 4.54
CA PRO A 180 -3.16 34.76 5.00
C PRO A 180 -4.20 33.68 5.32
N ILE A 181 -4.12 33.11 6.52
CA ILE A 181 -5.25 32.41 7.12
C ILE A 181 -6.22 33.51 7.54
N GLY A 182 -7.51 33.38 7.23
CA GLY A 182 -8.53 34.36 7.61
C GLY A 182 -8.47 34.70 9.11
N ASP A 183 -9.09 35.80 9.52
CA ASP A 183 -8.98 36.37 10.87
C ASP A 183 -9.01 35.31 11.98
N THR A 184 -7.81 34.95 12.48
CA THR A 184 -7.64 33.90 13.48
C THR A 184 -7.81 34.42 14.91
N GLY A 185 -7.98 35.74 15.08
CA GLY A 185 -8.08 36.37 16.39
C GLY A 185 -6.76 36.36 17.19
N ASP A 186 -5.64 36.00 16.57
CA ASP A 186 -4.33 35.88 17.23
C ASP A 186 -3.55 37.21 17.27
N PHE A 187 -2.70 37.36 18.29
CA PHE A 187 -1.90 38.55 18.54
C PHE A 187 -0.69 38.67 17.57
N GLY A 188 -0.72 39.67 16.70
CA GLY A 188 0.45 40.19 16.00
C GLY A 188 0.88 39.44 14.73
N PRO A 189 1.87 39.98 13.99
CA PRO A 189 2.32 39.39 12.74
C PRO A 189 3.05 38.07 12.99
N TRP A 190 2.72 37.06 12.20
CA TRP A 190 3.41 35.77 12.25
C TRP A 190 4.74 35.83 11.50
N ALA A 191 5.79 35.24 12.07
CA ALA A 191 7.11 35.15 11.42
C ALA A 191 7.21 33.95 10.46
N ALA A 192 6.57 32.82 10.80
CA ALA A 192 6.51 31.61 10.00
C ALA A 192 5.38 30.71 10.49
N MET A 193 5.04 29.70 9.69
CA MET A 193 4.10 28.64 10.07
C MET A 193 4.76 27.27 9.96
N LEU A 194 4.37 26.35 10.83
CA LEU A 194 4.75 24.94 10.73
C LEU A 194 3.59 24.15 10.14
N GLY A 195 3.78 23.61 8.94
CA GLY A 195 2.76 22.85 8.21
C GLY A 195 3.01 21.35 8.28
N LEU A 196 1.97 20.59 8.66
CA LEU A 196 1.92 19.14 8.51
C LEU A 196 0.73 18.78 7.62
N GLY A 197 0.98 18.31 6.40
CA GLY A 197 -0.07 17.78 5.55
C GLY A 197 -0.48 16.39 6.03
N ILE A 198 -1.79 16.12 6.14
CA ILE A 198 -2.34 14.78 6.33
C ILE A 198 -3.18 14.46 5.10
N GLY A 199 -2.90 13.33 4.45
CA GLY A 199 -3.53 13.02 3.16
C GLY A 199 -3.14 11.66 2.63
N TYR A 200 -3.15 11.55 1.31
CA TYR A 200 -2.92 10.30 0.58
C TYR A 200 -1.74 10.44 -0.37
N SER A 201 -1.19 9.31 -0.81
CA SER A 201 -0.16 9.27 -1.84
C SER A 201 -0.78 9.21 -3.24
N ALA A 202 0.06 9.25 -4.29
CA ALA A 202 -0.41 8.96 -5.64
C ALA A 202 -0.97 7.54 -5.68
N ASN A 203 -2.29 7.41 -5.93
CA ASN A 203 -3.01 6.13 -5.96
C ASN A 203 -2.81 5.38 -7.30
N LEU A 204 -1.55 5.25 -7.70
CA LEU A 204 -1.11 4.55 -8.90
C LEU A 204 -0.71 3.13 -8.54
N LEU A 205 -1.02 2.16 -9.41
CA LEU A 205 -0.41 0.84 -9.32
C LEU A 205 1.09 1.01 -9.55
N SER A 206 1.91 0.71 -8.55
CA SER A 206 3.35 0.92 -8.61
C SER A 206 4.13 -0.22 -7.98
N GLY A 207 5.34 -0.44 -8.48
CA GLY A 207 6.27 -1.42 -7.95
C GLY A 207 7.72 -0.99 -8.06
N VAL A 208 8.55 -1.62 -7.23
CA VAL A 208 10.00 -1.43 -7.21
C VAL A 208 10.65 -2.59 -7.94
N ARG A 209 11.50 -2.29 -8.92
CA ARG A 209 12.27 -3.28 -9.65
C ARG A 209 13.71 -3.35 -9.15
N SER A 210 14.12 -4.53 -8.69
CA SER A 210 15.53 -4.85 -8.43
C SER A 210 15.92 -6.09 -9.22
N GLY A 211 16.89 -5.95 -10.12
CA GLY A 211 17.20 -7.00 -11.09
C GLY A 211 16.00 -7.27 -12.01
N SER A 212 15.56 -8.52 -12.07
CA SER A 212 14.39 -8.95 -12.85
C SER A 212 13.07 -8.89 -12.08
N ARG A 213 13.10 -8.78 -10.75
CA ARG A 213 11.89 -8.88 -9.91
C ARG A 213 11.23 -7.52 -9.72
N ILE A 214 9.90 -7.53 -9.70
CA ILE A 214 9.09 -6.36 -9.37
C ILE A 214 8.30 -6.67 -8.10
N LEU A 215 8.56 -5.89 -7.04
CA LEU A 215 7.78 -5.90 -5.81
C LEU A 215 6.69 -4.85 -5.89
N LEU A 216 5.45 -5.26 -5.63
CA LEU A 216 4.31 -4.36 -5.59
C LEU A 216 4.44 -3.40 -4.39
N GLN A 217 4.42 -2.10 -4.64
CA GLN A 217 4.54 -1.08 -3.59
C GLN A 217 3.19 -0.44 -3.28
N ASN A 218 2.40 -0.16 -4.31
CA ASN A 218 1.05 0.39 -4.19
C ASN A 218 0.07 -0.31 -5.14
N GLY A 219 -1.20 -0.38 -4.75
CA GLY A 219 -2.26 -0.97 -5.54
C GLY A 219 -2.49 -2.47 -5.34
N TYR A 220 -2.12 -3.02 -4.17
CA TYR A 220 -2.36 -4.43 -3.79
C TYR A 220 -3.80 -4.91 -4.04
N HIS A 221 -4.78 -4.14 -3.55
CA HIS A 221 -6.20 -4.45 -3.74
C HIS A 221 -6.58 -4.44 -5.23
N ARG A 222 -6.07 -3.46 -5.98
CA ARG A 222 -6.32 -3.32 -7.42
C ARG A 222 -5.71 -4.48 -8.21
N ALA A 223 -4.47 -4.85 -7.92
CA ALA A 223 -3.78 -5.97 -8.54
C ALA A 223 -4.50 -7.30 -8.25
N TYR A 224 -4.90 -7.52 -6.99
CA TYR A 224 -5.69 -8.68 -6.59
C TYR A 224 -6.99 -8.75 -7.40
N ALA A 225 -7.78 -7.69 -7.47
CA ALA A 225 -9.03 -7.76 -8.20
C ALA A 225 -8.88 -7.91 -9.71
N LEU A 226 -7.90 -7.23 -10.32
CA LEU A 226 -7.57 -7.42 -11.73
C LEU A 226 -7.32 -8.92 -12.00
N ARG A 227 -6.48 -9.55 -11.19
CA ARG A 227 -6.20 -10.98 -11.28
C ARG A 227 -7.45 -11.84 -11.05
N ALA A 228 -8.29 -11.49 -10.07
CA ALA A 228 -9.53 -12.20 -9.78
C ALA A 228 -10.52 -12.21 -10.95
N MET A 229 -10.49 -11.19 -11.81
CA MET A 229 -11.30 -11.14 -13.04
C MET A 229 -10.61 -11.80 -14.25
N GLY A 230 -9.46 -12.44 -14.05
CA GLY A 230 -8.71 -13.10 -15.12
C GLY A 230 -7.87 -12.16 -15.98
N VAL A 231 -7.63 -10.92 -15.54
CA VAL A 231 -6.61 -10.07 -16.15
C VAL A 231 -5.24 -10.64 -15.79
N THR A 232 -4.37 -10.79 -16.78
CA THR A 232 -3.02 -11.38 -16.59
C THR A 232 -1.92 -10.33 -16.48
N HIS A 233 -2.15 -9.14 -17.05
CA HIS A 233 -1.19 -8.04 -17.04
C HIS A 233 -1.87 -6.70 -16.75
N ALA A 234 -1.19 -5.83 -16.00
CA ALA A 234 -1.68 -4.51 -15.60
C ALA A 234 -0.64 -3.41 -15.86
N TYR A 235 -1.07 -2.17 -16.06
CA TYR A 235 -0.16 -1.04 -16.20
C TYR A 235 0.37 -0.62 -14.84
N CYS A 236 1.68 -0.49 -14.70
CA CYS A 236 2.34 -0.26 -13.43
C CYS A 236 3.42 0.82 -13.62
N VAL A 237 3.54 1.72 -12.65
CA VAL A 237 4.73 2.56 -12.50
C VAL A 237 5.84 1.71 -11.89
N ILE A 238 6.99 1.64 -12.55
CA ILE A 238 8.15 0.87 -12.10
C ILE A 238 9.26 1.85 -11.72
N GLU A 239 9.65 1.85 -10.45
CA GLU A 239 10.86 2.52 -9.96
C GLU A 239 12.05 1.56 -9.98
N GLU A 240 13.16 1.99 -10.57
CA GLU A 240 14.37 1.19 -10.69
C GLU A 240 15.28 1.36 -9.48
N VAL A 241 15.61 0.25 -8.82
CA VAL A 241 16.64 0.21 -7.78
C VAL A 241 17.78 -0.70 -8.20
N THR A 242 18.99 -0.19 -8.08
CA THR A 242 20.24 -0.89 -8.35
C THR A 242 21.05 -1.15 -7.08
N ARG A 243 20.75 -0.44 -5.98
CA ARG A 243 21.46 -0.53 -4.69
C ARG A 243 20.49 -0.60 -3.51
N LYS A 244 20.96 -1.16 -2.40
CA LYS A 244 20.20 -1.26 -1.14
C LYS A 244 19.83 0.11 -0.57
N ASP A 245 20.72 1.09 -0.69
CA ASP A 245 20.47 2.45 -0.20
C ASP A 245 19.34 3.14 -1.00
N GLU A 246 19.25 2.87 -2.30
CA GLU A 246 18.14 3.35 -3.15
C GLU A 246 16.82 2.70 -2.73
N LEU A 247 16.82 1.38 -2.45
CA LEU A 247 15.65 0.68 -1.94
C LEU A 247 15.16 1.28 -0.62
N ALA A 248 16.06 1.66 0.28
CA ALA A 248 15.71 2.28 1.56
C ALA A 248 15.07 3.67 1.43
N MET A 249 15.21 4.34 0.28
CA MET A 249 14.57 5.63 0.02
C MET A 249 13.08 5.50 -0.33
N ILE A 250 12.66 4.39 -0.96
CA ILE A 250 11.33 4.27 -1.58
C ILE A 250 10.48 3.11 -1.04
N ALA A 251 11.09 2.04 -0.51
CA ALA A 251 10.36 0.88 -0.03
C ALA A 251 9.92 1.02 1.44
N SER A 252 8.87 0.28 1.80
CA SER A 252 8.39 0.23 3.20
C SER A 252 9.41 -0.44 4.13
N SER A 253 9.34 -0.13 5.43
CA SER A 253 10.22 -0.73 6.44
C SER A 253 10.23 -2.26 6.38
N ARG A 254 9.06 -2.89 6.21
CA ARG A 254 8.92 -4.34 6.05
C ARG A 254 9.83 -4.90 4.95
N VAL A 255 9.96 -4.19 3.83
CA VAL A 255 10.80 -4.61 2.71
C VAL A 255 12.28 -4.31 2.97
N THR A 256 12.58 -3.19 3.63
CA THR A 256 13.97 -2.80 3.90
C THR A 256 14.59 -3.57 5.07
N ASP A 257 13.77 -4.09 5.98
CA ASP A 257 14.18 -4.91 7.12
C ASP A 257 14.67 -6.30 6.65
N ASP A 258 14.04 -6.86 5.61
CA ASP A 258 14.47 -8.12 4.97
C ASP A 258 14.36 -8.05 3.44
N PRO A 259 15.27 -7.33 2.76
CA PRO A 259 15.22 -7.17 1.31
C PRO A 259 15.59 -8.47 0.57
N GLU A 260 16.40 -9.34 1.19
CA GLU A 260 16.82 -10.60 0.59
C GLU A 260 15.64 -11.57 0.48
N PHE A 261 14.74 -11.59 1.47
CA PHE A 261 13.51 -12.37 1.39
C PHE A 261 12.65 -12.04 0.17
N TYR A 262 12.55 -10.76 -0.20
CA TYR A 262 11.74 -10.34 -1.35
C TYR A 262 12.47 -10.44 -2.69
N PHE A 263 13.74 -10.02 -2.74
CA PHE A 263 14.48 -9.86 -3.99
C PHE A 263 15.49 -10.96 -4.28
N ALA A 264 15.86 -11.80 -3.31
CA ALA A 264 16.87 -12.86 -3.47
C ALA A 264 16.36 -14.28 -3.13
N ALA A 265 15.28 -14.43 -2.36
CA ALA A 265 14.73 -15.74 -2.03
C ALA A 265 14.36 -16.54 -3.29
N LYS A 266 14.48 -17.87 -3.24
CA LYS A 266 14.17 -18.72 -4.41
C LYS A 266 12.72 -18.58 -4.85
N ARG A 267 11.80 -18.44 -3.90
CA ARG A 267 10.38 -18.26 -4.14
C ARG A 267 9.79 -17.27 -3.12
N PRO A 268 9.88 -15.95 -3.37
CA PRO A 268 9.24 -14.96 -2.51
C PRO A 268 7.70 -15.08 -2.61
N PRO A 269 6.93 -14.47 -1.69
CA PRO A 269 5.48 -14.40 -1.83
C PRO A 269 5.09 -13.70 -3.13
N LEU A 270 4.18 -14.29 -3.89
CA LEU A 270 3.71 -13.76 -5.16
C LEU A 270 2.23 -13.40 -5.07
N LEU A 271 1.79 -12.43 -5.87
CA LEU A 271 0.37 -12.03 -5.92
C LEU A 271 -0.55 -13.22 -6.19
N ARG A 272 -0.09 -14.21 -6.95
CA ARG A 272 -0.87 -15.41 -7.24
C ARG A 272 -1.20 -16.27 -6.02
N ASP A 273 -0.41 -16.17 -4.96
CA ASP A 273 -0.58 -16.95 -3.75
C ASP A 273 -1.89 -16.59 -3.03
N PHE A 274 -2.43 -15.38 -3.24
CA PHE A 274 -3.74 -14.95 -2.73
C PHE A 274 -4.95 -15.73 -3.28
N PHE A 275 -4.72 -16.65 -4.20
CA PHE A 275 -5.76 -17.42 -4.90
C PHE A 275 -5.56 -18.92 -4.77
N ASP A 276 -4.49 -19.35 -4.10
CA ASP A 276 -4.31 -20.73 -3.72
C ASP A 276 -5.00 -20.96 -2.38
N PRO A 277 -5.97 -21.89 -2.26
CA PRO A 277 -6.67 -22.15 -1.00
C PRO A 277 -5.76 -22.69 0.12
N ILE A 278 -4.53 -23.12 -0.18
CA ILE A 278 -3.53 -23.49 0.83
C ILE A 278 -2.98 -22.24 1.53
N PHE A 279 -2.72 -21.18 0.77
CA PHE A 279 -2.11 -19.94 1.30
C PHE A 279 -3.17 -18.89 1.66
N ALA A 280 -4.28 -18.82 0.94
CA ALA A 280 -5.27 -17.77 1.07
C ALA A 280 -6.40 -18.14 2.03
N LYS A 281 -6.48 -17.46 3.17
CA LYS A 281 -7.58 -17.59 4.12
C LYS A 281 -8.49 -16.38 4.11
N ARG A 282 -9.78 -16.59 3.88
CA ARG A 282 -10.80 -15.55 4.06
C ARG A 282 -11.12 -15.37 5.54
N LEU A 283 -11.09 -14.12 6.00
CA LEU A 283 -11.33 -13.74 7.39
C LEU A 283 -12.36 -12.61 7.43
N ALA A 284 -13.46 -12.81 8.18
CA ALA A 284 -14.39 -11.75 8.50
C ALA A 284 -13.81 -10.90 9.64
N VAL A 285 -13.54 -9.63 9.37
CA VAL A 285 -12.87 -8.73 10.32
C VAL A 285 -13.76 -7.59 10.79
N LEU A 286 -13.40 -7.07 11.96
CA LEU A 286 -13.91 -5.80 12.44
C LEU A 286 -13.50 -4.67 11.46
N PRO A 287 -14.31 -3.60 11.32
CA PRO A 287 -13.97 -2.46 10.49
C PRO A 287 -12.57 -1.91 10.82
N ILE A 288 -11.72 -1.81 9.81
CA ILE A 288 -10.37 -1.26 9.93
C ILE A 288 -10.44 0.21 9.53
N VAL A 289 -10.07 1.08 10.46
CA VAL A 289 -9.92 2.52 10.22
C VAL A 289 -8.46 2.85 10.46
N ASN A 290 -7.85 3.57 9.52
CA ASN A 290 -6.51 4.09 9.69
C ASN A 290 -6.58 5.43 10.42
N GLU A 291 -5.82 5.56 11.50
CA GLU A 291 -5.83 6.75 12.36
C GLU A 291 -4.43 7.34 12.48
N ILE A 292 -4.35 8.66 12.39
CA ILE A 292 -3.14 9.44 12.62
C ILE A 292 -3.43 10.41 13.75
N GLU A 293 -2.66 10.30 14.83
CA GLU A 293 -2.70 11.25 15.92
C GLU A 293 -1.50 12.20 15.86
N VAL A 294 -1.77 13.49 16.06
CA VAL A 294 -0.78 14.56 16.05
C VAL A 294 -0.86 15.30 17.38
N THR A 295 0.26 15.33 18.11
CA THR A 295 0.44 16.11 19.33
C THR A 295 1.49 17.18 19.10
N VAL A 296 1.16 18.44 19.38
CA VAL A 296 2.08 19.58 19.25
C VAL A 296 2.60 19.98 20.63
N ASN A 297 3.91 19.97 20.82
CA ASN A 297 4.56 20.43 22.04
C ASN A 297 5.48 21.62 21.71
N VAL A 298 5.30 22.73 22.43
CA VAL A 298 6.12 23.94 22.28
C VAL A 298 6.82 24.22 23.59
N THR A 299 8.13 24.46 23.54
CA THR A 299 8.93 24.86 24.70
C THR A 299 9.59 26.19 24.42
N GLU A 300 9.31 27.18 25.26
CA GLU A 300 9.94 28.49 25.19
C GLU A 300 11.13 28.54 26.15
N THR A 301 12.29 28.97 25.64
CA THR A 301 13.49 29.18 26.46
C THR A 301 14.14 30.50 26.05
N MET A 302 14.48 31.32 27.04
CA MET A 302 15.27 32.53 26.81
C MET A 302 16.75 32.19 26.86
N ALA A 303 17.48 32.45 25.77
CA ALA A 303 18.93 32.26 25.70
C ALA A 303 19.65 33.59 25.51
N THR A 304 20.63 33.88 26.38
CA THR A 304 21.53 35.03 26.20
C THR A 304 22.74 34.61 25.36
N ARG A 305 22.86 35.11 24.13
CA ARG A 305 24.09 34.92 23.34
C ARG A 305 25.16 35.88 23.84
N ARG A 306 26.24 35.36 24.44
CA ARG A 306 27.48 36.14 24.60
C ARG A 306 28.13 36.26 23.22
N ARG A 307 28.45 37.49 22.82
CA ARG A 307 29.22 37.78 21.60
C ARG A 307 30.65 37.27 21.73
#